data_AF-A0A933NFW0-F1
#
_entry.id   AF-A0A933NFW0-F1
#
_cell.length_a   1.000
_cell.length_b   1.000
_cell.length_c   1.000
_cell.angle_alpha   90.00
_cell.angle_beta   90.00
_cell.angle_gamma   90.00
#
_symmetry.space_group_name_H-M   'P 1'
#
loop_
_entity.id
_entity.type
_entity.pdbx_description
1 polymer ?
#
loop_
_entity_poly.entity_id
_entity_poly.type
_entity_poly.pdbx_seq_one_letter_code
_entity_poly.pdbx_strand_id
1 'polypeptide(L)'
;MRILVTGATGFIGRALVQRLRRTGASVVAWARSRERARNRLGAAVDIVPVEVGDAALVEALSGVDGVVNLAGEPVLPRRWTVERQRELVQSRVGVTERLVAALALASPRPRVLVSASAVGYYGDTGSRECGETDSAGTGFLADLCVRWERAAVAARALSVRVVPVRIGIVLGLDGGALLGMLPLSRLAMGGPIGDGGQYVSWIHLDDLVELLLTALQDDRWVDVANGTAPFPVTNRALAQELEAAVGRRFWVKVPSLVVRLALGEAASVLLQGQRATPREPLRQRFVFRFPRIHEALADLVGHGSTVKIEPVPGVSSGSTYLRRWQPTHRLTQRTLVEAPLETVFSFFSRPENLGLVTPGWLDLEILEPRPETMETGTLFDYRIRVGPVPVGWITRIEEWRPPERFVDYQISGPYRCWYHEHLFVALGSRTLMEDRVHYAVPVGLVGKAMNAVAVAGMLRQIFGYRRDAIRRMFGVAPDPETR
;
A
#
# COMPACT_ATOMS: atom_id res chain seq x y z
N MET A 1 -11.37 -17.68 11.06
CA MET A 1 -9.92 -17.87 10.89
C MET A 1 -9.21 -16.76 11.66
N ARG A 2 -8.25 -17.09 12.54
CA ARG A 2 -7.43 -16.12 13.29
C ARG A 2 -6.02 -16.13 12.73
N ILE A 3 -5.51 -14.99 12.26
CA ILE A 3 -4.24 -14.90 11.53
C ILE A 3 -3.29 -13.94 12.23
N LEU A 4 -2.06 -14.39 12.48
CA LEU A 4 -1.00 -13.50 12.93
C LEU A 4 -0.25 -12.93 11.71
N VAL A 5 -0.07 -11.61 11.69
CA VAL A 5 0.64 -10.90 10.62
C VAL A 5 1.81 -10.11 11.20
N THR A 6 3.02 -10.43 10.76
CA THR A 6 4.20 -9.59 11.00
C THR A 6 4.33 -8.56 9.88
N GLY A 7 4.89 -7.38 10.17
CA GLY A 7 4.97 -6.31 9.16
C GLY A 7 3.60 -5.76 8.74
N ALA A 8 2.55 -5.99 9.55
CA ALA A 8 1.18 -5.60 9.27
C ALA A 8 1.01 -4.10 8.97
N THR A 9 1.82 -3.24 9.60
CA THR A 9 1.77 -1.77 9.37
C THR A 9 2.44 -1.32 8.07
N GLY A 10 3.10 -2.23 7.35
CA GLY A 10 3.80 -1.98 6.08
C GLY A 10 2.86 -1.89 4.88
N PHE A 11 3.43 -1.61 3.71
CA PHE A 11 2.67 -1.44 2.46
C PHE A 11 1.80 -2.65 2.10
N ILE A 12 2.42 -3.84 2.03
CA ILE A 12 1.70 -5.09 1.73
C ILE A 12 0.85 -5.53 2.93
N GLY A 13 1.38 -5.37 4.15
CA GLY A 13 0.69 -5.76 5.38
C GLY A 13 -0.66 -5.08 5.56
N ARG A 14 -0.75 -3.75 5.37
CA ARG A 14 -2.02 -3.02 5.53
C ARG A 14 -3.09 -3.53 4.57
N ALA A 15 -2.70 -3.75 3.32
CA ALA A 15 -3.56 -4.28 2.28
C ALA A 15 -4.08 -5.68 2.62
N LEU A 16 -3.19 -6.55 3.11
CA LEU A 16 -3.55 -7.89 3.55
C LEU A 16 -4.51 -7.87 4.75
N VAL A 17 -4.26 -7.02 5.75
CA VAL A 17 -5.14 -6.90 6.93
C VAL A 17 -6.53 -6.40 6.54
N GLN A 18 -6.64 -5.39 5.67
CA GLN A 18 -7.91 -4.93 5.13
C GLN A 18 -8.70 -6.06 4.47
N ARG A 19 -8.00 -6.87 3.65
CA ARG A 19 -8.61 -7.96 2.91
C ARG A 19 -8.99 -9.17 3.78
N LEU A 20 -8.17 -9.51 4.78
CA LEU A 20 -8.45 -10.53 5.81
C LEU A 20 -9.70 -10.17 6.61
N ARG A 21 -9.85 -8.91 7.02
CA ARG A 21 -11.04 -8.45 7.74
C ARG A 21 -12.30 -8.61 6.90
N ARG A 22 -12.22 -8.36 5.59
CA ARG A 22 -13.34 -8.58 4.67
C ARG A 22 -13.78 -10.05 4.58
N THR A 23 -12.88 -11.02 4.81
CA THR A 23 -13.28 -12.45 4.89
C THR A 23 -13.83 -12.86 6.25
N GLY A 24 -13.94 -11.93 7.20
CA GLY A 24 -14.32 -12.23 8.58
C GLY A 24 -13.19 -12.84 9.42
N ALA A 25 -11.94 -12.78 8.96
CA ALA A 25 -10.81 -13.24 9.74
C ALA A 25 -10.49 -12.26 10.90
N SER A 26 -10.18 -12.80 12.07
CA SER A 26 -9.57 -12.01 13.15
C SER A 26 -8.07 -11.92 12.91
N VAL A 27 -7.49 -10.73 13.16
CA VAL A 27 -6.09 -10.45 12.84
C VAL A 27 -5.35 -10.06 14.11
N VAL A 28 -4.20 -10.70 14.32
CA VAL A 28 -3.23 -10.34 15.34
C VAL A 28 -2.01 -9.73 14.65
N ALA A 29 -1.73 -8.45 14.90
CA ALA A 29 -0.57 -7.75 14.37
C ALA A 29 0.58 -7.76 15.38
N TRP A 30 1.69 -8.40 15.01
CA TRP A 30 2.95 -8.31 15.77
C TRP A 30 3.76 -7.11 15.26
N ALA A 31 3.82 -6.04 16.05
CA ALA A 31 4.27 -4.72 15.58
C ALA A 31 5.15 -3.98 16.59
N ARG A 32 6.10 -3.16 16.09
CA ARG A 32 7.06 -2.37 16.90
C ARG A 32 6.48 -1.14 17.61
N SER A 33 5.18 -0.89 17.45
CA SER A 33 4.55 0.33 17.97
C SER A 33 3.04 0.13 17.98
N ARG A 34 2.50 0.03 19.19
CA ARG A 34 1.06 -0.21 19.40
C ARG A 34 0.21 0.91 18.82
N GLU A 35 0.60 2.15 19.07
CA GLU A 35 -0.12 3.34 18.64
C GLU A 35 -0.16 3.45 17.11
N ARG A 36 1.01 3.38 16.45
CA ARG A 36 1.07 3.42 14.98
C ARG A 36 0.31 2.26 14.34
N ALA A 37 0.32 1.08 14.96
CA ALA A 37 -0.46 -0.05 14.48
C ALA A 37 -1.96 0.18 14.61
N ARG A 38 -2.46 0.68 15.75
CA ARG A 38 -3.89 0.99 15.95
C ARG A 38 -4.39 1.99 14.90
N ASN A 39 -3.61 3.04 14.68
CA ASN A 39 -3.98 4.08 13.73
C ASN A 39 -4.00 3.58 12.28
N ARG A 40 -3.04 2.74 11.88
CA ARG A 40 -2.93 2.23 10.49
C ARG A 40 -3.76 0.99 10.19
N LEU A 41 -4.16 0.22 11.20
CA LEU A 41 -4.84 -1.07 11.06
C LEU A 41 -6.26 -1.07 11.63
N GLY A 42 -6.63 -0.01 12.36
CA GLY A 42 -7.93 0.15 13.01
C GLY A 42 -7.97 -0.52 14.39
N ALA A 43 -8.98 -0.15 15.17
CA ALA A 43 -9.18 -0.63 16.54
C ALA A 43 -9.54 -2.13 16.64
N ALA A 44 -10.08 -2.71 15.56
CA ALA A 44 -10.53 -4.10 15.52
C ALA A 44 -9.39 -5.14 15.35
N VAL A 45 -8.13 -4.70 15.30
CA VAL A 45 -6.96 -5.58 15.14
C VAL A 45 -6.27 -5.73 16.49
N ASP A 46 -6.06 -6.97 16.92
CA ASP A 46 -5.30 -7.26 18.13
C ASP A 46 -3.84 -6.90 17.89
N ILE A 47 -3.25 -6.10 18.77
CA ILE A 47 -1.86 -5.65 18.59
C ILE A 47 -0.99 -6.15 19.74
N VAL A 48 0.02 -6.93 19.34
CA VAL A 48 1.05 -7.49 20.22
C VAL A 48 2.34 -6.72 19.97
N PRO A 49 2.79 -5.88 20.92
CA PRO A 49 4.01 -5.11 20.74
C PRO A 49 5.24 -6.01 20.80
N VAL A 50 6.23 -5.74 19.93
CA VAL A 50 7.49 -6.54 19.87
C VAL A 50 8.30 -6.41 21.17
N GLU A 51 8.15 -5.30 21.88
CA GLU A 51 8.91 -4.96 23.09
C GLU A 51 8.51 -5.78 24.31
N VAL A 52 7.33 -6.42 24.29
CA VAL A 52 6.82 -7.24 25.41
C VAL A 52 7.53 -8.61 25.48
N GLY A 53 8.41 -8.91 24.52
CA GLY A 53 9.27 -10.09 24.52
C GLY A 53 8.65 -11.33 23.87
N ASP A 54 9.45 -12.40 23.79
CA ASP A 54 9.09 -13.61 23.04
C ASP A 54 7.96 -14.42 23.69
N ALA A 55 7.76 -14.31 25.01
CA ALA A 55 6.64 -14.95 25.69
C ALA A 55 5.28 -14.46 25.17
N ALA A 56 5.13 -13.15 24.97
CA ALA A 56 3.92 -12.57 24.37
C ALA A 56 3.73 -13.01 22.91
N LEU A 57 4.83 -13.25 22.17
CA LEU A 57 4.75 -13.81 20.82
C LEU A 57 4.25 -15.26 20.84
N VAL A 58 4.72 -16.09 21.78
CA VAL A 58 4.24 -17.48 21.94
C VAL A 58 2.74 -17.51 22.26
N GLU A 59 2.29 -16.67 23.18
CA GLU A 59 0.86 -16.52 23.50
C GLU A 59 0.06 -16.06 22.28
N ALA A 60 0.56 -15.06 21.55
CA ALA A 60 -0.08 -14.54 20.35
C ALA A 60 -0.18 -15.56 19.22
N LEU A 61 0.77 -16.49 19.13
CA LEU A 61 0.77 -17.59 18.16
C LEU A 61 -0.12 -18.77 18.61
N SER A 62 -0.38 -18.89 19.90
CA SER A 62 -1.17 -20.00 20.43
C SER A 62 -2.63 -19.84 20.03
N GLY A 63 -3.15 -20.84 19.32
CA GLY A 63 -4.53 -20.85 18.82
C GLY A 63 -4.80 -19.94 17.61
N VAL A 64 -3.77 -19.44 16.91
CA VAL A 64 -3.98 -18.85 15.57
C VAL A 64 -3.93 -19.94 14.49
N ASP A 65 -4.74 -19.80 13.45
CA ASP A 65 -4.84 -20.78 12.36
C ASP A 65 -3.60 -20.76 11.46
N GLY A 66 -3.02 -19.58 11.25
CA GLY A 66 -1.91 -19.37 10.33
C GLY A 66 -1.18 -18.06 10.57
N VAL A 67 0.01 -17.97 9.99
CA VAL A 67 0.91 -16.83 10.14
C VAL A 67 1.34 -16.31 8.78
N VAL A 68 1.32 -14.99 8.60
CA VAL A 68 1.91 -14.33 7.44
C VAL A 68 3.07 -13.43 7.89
N ASN A 69 4.28 -13.77 7.46
CA ASN A 69 5.49 -13.04 7.80
C ASN A 69 5.89 -12.06 6.69
N LEU A 70 5.56 -10.78 6.86
CA LEU A 70 5.92 -9.69 5.92
C LEU A 70 6.94 -8.70 6.52
N ALA A 71 7.48 -9.01 7.70
CA ALA A 71 8.47 -8.16 8.34
C ALA A 71 9.76 -8.07 7.51
N GLY A 72 10.26 -6.85 7.37
CA GLY A 72 11.50 -6.56 6.67
C GLY A 72 11.70 -5.07 6.45
N GLU A 73 12.92 -4.61 6.64
CA GLU A 73 13.28 -3.22 6.33
C GLU A 73 13.37 -2.99 4.81
N PRO A 74 12.90 -1.86 4.26
CA PRO A 74 13.00 -1.59 2.82
C PRO A 74 14.43 -1.65 2.28
N VAL A 75 14.64 -2.31 1.14
CA VAL A 75 15.99 -2.42 0.54
C VAL A 75 16.49 -1.11 -0.07
N LEU A 76 15.57 -0.24 -0.48
CA LEU A 76 15.81 1.10 -1.04
C LEU A 76 15.08 2.15 -0.17
N PRO A 77 15.51 3.43 -0.18
CA PRO A 77 16.53 4.05 -1.05
C PRO A 77 17.92 4.20 -0.41
N ARG A 78 18.19 3.60 0.76
CA ARG A 78 19.47 3.77 1.47
C ARG A 78 20.59 3.00 0.77
N ARG A 79 21.79 3.61 0.72
CA ARG A 79 23.02 2.89 0.33
C ARG A 79 23.27 1.70 1.25
N TRP A 80 23.90 0.67 0.71
CA TRP A 80 24.28 -0.52 1.49
C TRP A 80 25.69 -0.38 2.04
N THR A 81 25.78 -0.01 3.31
CA THR A 81 26.98 -0.23 4.14
C THR A 81 26.91 -1.61 4.79
N VAL A 82 28.00 -2.06 5.42
CA VAL A 82 28.02 -3.32 6.19
C VAL A 82 26.96 -3.32 7.29
N GLU A 83 26.78 -2.20 7.99
CA GLU A 83 25.76 -2.03 9.02
C GLU A 83 24.36 -2.14 8.42
N ARG A 84 24.12 -1.50 7.27
CA ARG A 84 22.83 -1.60 6.58
C ARG A 84 22.53 -3.03 6.10
N GLN A 85 23.54 -3.73 5.58
CA GLN A 85 23.39 -5.14 5.20
C GLN A 85 23.03 -6.01 6.42
N ARG A 86 23.67 -5.78 7.58
CA ARG A 86 23.31 -6.44 8.84
C ARG A 86 21.88 -6.13 9.27
N GLU A 87 21.42 -4.88 9.17
CA GLU A 87 20.02 -4.49 9.43
C GLU A 87 19.04 -5.22 8.50
N LEU A 88 19.36 -5.34 7.20
CA LEU A 88 18.53 -6.04 6.22
C LEU A 88 18.42 -7.54 6.53
N VAL A 89 19.52 -8.16 6.97
CA VAL A 89 19.54 -9.56 7.43
C VAL A 89 18.71 -9.70 8.71
N GLN A 90 18.97 -8.89 9.75
CA GLN A 90 18.30 -9.02 11.05
C GLN A 90 16.79 -8.79 10.95
N SER A 91 16.36 -7.79 10.18
CA SER A 91 14.93 -7.49 10.00
C SER A 91 14.13 -8.55 9.24
N ARG A 92 14.80 -9.56 8.66
CA ARG A 92 14.19 -10.67 7.91
C ARG A 92 14.52 -12.02 8.53
N VAL A 93 15.79 -12.41 8.46
CA VAL A 93 16.29 -13.69 8.96
C VAL A 93 16.08 -13.77 10.46
N GLY A 94 16.56 -12.79 11.24
CA GLY A 94 16.43 -12.79 12.70
C GLY A 94 14.97 -12.75 13.18
N VAL A 95 14.11 -11.95 12.52
CA VAL A 95 12.66 -11.94 12.81
C VAL A 95 12.02 -13.30 12.51
N THR A 96 12.41 -13.94 11.40
CA THR A 96 11.89 -15.26 11.00
C THR A 96 12.36 -16.35 11.96
N GLU A 97 13.63 -16.33 12.39
CA GLU A 97 14.18 -17.26 13.38
C GLU A 97 13.44 -17.15 14.72
N ARG A 98 13.19 -15.92 15.20
CA ARG A 98 12.37 -15.68 16.40
C ARG A 98 10.95 -16.24 16.25
N LEU A 99 10.33 -16.01 15.10
CA LEU A 99 8.99 -16.52 14.80
C LEU A 99 8.96 -18.06 14.82
N VAL A 100 9.94 -18.72 14.20
CA VAL A 100 10.03 -20.19 14.19
C VAL A 100 10.33 -20.75 15.58
N ALA A 101 11.19 -20.10 16.36
CA ALA A 101 11.43 -20.48 17.75
C ALA A 101 10.14 -20.38 18.59
N ALA A 102 9.37 -19.31 18.44
CA ALA A 102 8.10 -19.15 19.14
C ALA A 102 7.04 -20.16 18.67
N LEU A 103 7.01 -20.52 17.38
CA LEU A 103 6.14 -21.58 16.85
C LEU A 103 6.43 -22.95 17.50
N ALA A 104 7.67 -23.24 17.88
CA ALA A 104 8.01 -24.50 18.55
C ALA A 104 7.30 -24.63 19.92
N LEU A 105 7.14 -23.50 20.62
CA LEU A 105 6.57 -23.41 21.96
C LEU A 105 5.04 -23.17 21.96
N ALA A 106 4.48 -22.67 20.86
CA ALA A 106 3.06 -22.35 20.75
C ALA A 106 2.16 -23.61 20.81
N SER A 107 1.03 -23.51 21.52
CA SER A 107 0.07 -24.59 21.66
C SER A 107 -1.36 -24.05 21.89
N PRO A 108 -2.35 -24.36 21.02
CA PRO A 108 -2.22 -25.09 19.75
C PRO A 108 -1.34 -24.33 18.75
N ARG A 109 -0.55 -25.08 17.96
CA ARG A 109 0.36 -24.52 16.97
C ARG A 109 -0.38 -24.13 15.68
N PRO A 110 -0.01 -23.02 15.02
CA PRO A 110 -0.52 -22.66 13.70
C PRO A 110 -0.22 -23.72 12.64
N ARG A 111 -1.12 -23.91 11.69
CA ARG A 111 -0.99 -24.94 10.65
C ARG A 111 -0.13 -24.50 9.47
N VAL A 112 -0.04 -23.20 9.24
CA VAL A 112 0.62 -22.62 8.06
C VAL A 112 1.44 -21.38 8.40
N LEU A 113 2.61 -21.26 7.77
CA LEU A 113 3.45 -20.08 7.73
C LEU A 113 3.65 -19.66 6.27
N VAL A 114 3.02 -18.58 5.85
CA VAL A 114 3.32 -17.91 4.57
C VAL A 114 4.41 -16.88 4.85
N SER A 115 5.60 -17.06 4.30
CA SER A 115 6.72 -16.15 4.54
C SER A 115 7.08 -15.38 3.28
N ALA A 116 7.18 -14.05 3.37
CA ALA A 116 7.76 -13.28 2.29
C ALA A 116 9.20 -13.75 2.01
N SER A 117 9.58 -13.62 0.75
CA SER A 117 10.91 -13.70 0.16
C SER A 117 10.96 -12.66 -0.98
N ALA A 118 11.95 -12.71 -1.87
CA ALA A 118 12.00 -11.82 -3.03
C ALA A 118 12.54 -12.55 -4.26
N VAL A 119 12.17 -12.07 -5.45
CA VAL A 119 12.76 -12.53 -6.72
C VAL A 119 14.28 -12.27 -6.79
N GLY A 120 14.83 -11.43 -5.91
CA GLY A 120 16.27 -11.27 -5.72
C GLY A 120 17.01 -12.58 -5.40
N TYR A 121 16.29 -13.64 -4.99
CA TYR A 121 16.81 -15.01 -4.90
C TYR A 121 17.54 -15.45 -6.16
N TYR A 122 17.04 -15.10 -7.35
CA TYR A 122 17.58 -15.57 -8.62
C TYR A 122 18.84 -14.82 -9.11
N GLY A 123 19.25 -13.74 -8.43
CA GLY A 123 20.32 -12.86 -8.93
C GLY A 123 19.92 -12.17 -10.25
N ASP A 124 20.88 -11.75 -11.07
CA ASP A 124 20.59 -11.21 -12.41
C ASP A 124 20.42 -12.34 -13.43
N THR A 125 19.24 -12.46 -14.03
CA THR A 125 18.96 -13.53 -15.01
C THR A 125 19.07 -13.06 -16.46
N GLY A 126 19.34 -11.77 -16.69
CA GLY A 126 19.31 -11.20 -18.03
C GLY A 126 17.98 -11.48 -18.73
N SER A 127 18.03 -12.04 -19.95
CA SER A 127 16.83 -12.40 -20.73
C SER A 127 16.27 -13.79 -20.41
N ARG A 128 17.00 -14.60 -19.64
CA ARG A 128 16.61 -15.97 -19.28
C ARG A 128 15.45 -15.91 -18.29
N GLU A 129 14.38 -16.62 -18.62
CA GLU A 129 13.27 -16.83 -17.70
C GLU A 129 13.70 -17.72 -16.52
N CYS A 130 13.26 -17.38 -15.31
CA CYS A 130 13.45 -18.20 -14.12
C CYS A 130 12.11 -18.47 -13.42
N GLY A 131 12.03 -19.60 -12.72
CA GLY A 131 10.87 -20.01 -11.93
C GLY A 131 11.29 -20.66 -10.61
N GLU A 132 10.30 -21.17 -9.89
CA GLU A 132 10.39 -21.66 -8.52
C GLU A 132 11.39 -22.81 -8.33
N THR A 133 11.66 -23.57 -9.38
CA THR A 133 12.61 -24.70 -9.41
C THR A 133 14.04 -24.31 -9.77
N ASP A 134 14.27 -23.07 -10.22
CA ASP A 134 15.59 -22.58 -10.57
C ASP A 134 16.43 -22.33 -9.30
N SER A 135 17.76 -22.52 -9.41
CA SER A 135 18.70 -22.31 -8.32
C SER A 135 18.85 -20.83 -7.95
N ALA A 136 19.35 -20.58 -6.73
CA ALA A 136 19.73 -19.23 -6.31
C ALA A 136 20.81 -18.65 -7.24
N GLY A 137 20.73 -17.33 -7.43
CA GLY A 137 21.79 -16.54 -8.06
C GLY A 137 22.92 -16.23 -7.08
N THR A 138 23.73 -15.24 -7.43
CA THR A 138 24.87 -14.80 -6.61
C THR A 138 24.68 -13.36 -6.12
N GLY A 139 25.46 -13.00 -5.09
CA GLY A 139 25.50 -11.67 -4.51
C GLY A 139 24.58 -11.52 -3.29
N PHE A 140 24.72 -10.38 -2.62
CA PHE A 140 24.12 -10.13 -1.30
C PHE A 140 22.61 -10.40 -1.23
N LEU A 141 21.84 -9.99 -2.24
CA LEU A 141 20.38 -10.21 -2.24
C LEU A 141 20.00 -11.68 -2.38
N ALA A 142 20.71 -12.43 -3.22
CA ALA A 142 20.48 -13.86 -3.39
C ALA A 142 20.79 -14.60 -2.07
N ASP A 143 21.95 -14.31 -1.46
CA ASP A 143 22.36 -14.87 -0.17
C ASP A 143 21.37 -14.53 0.95
N LEU A 144 20.88 -13.28 0.98
CA LEU A 144 19.85 -12.85 1.93
C LEU A 144 18.57 -13.66 1.76
N CYS A 145 18.08 -13.85 0.53
CA CYS A 145 16.87 -14.62 0.27
C CYS A 145 17.05 -16.10 0.64
N VAL A 146 18.19 -16.72 0.30
CA VAL A 146 18.51 -18.11 0.69
C VAL A 146 18.45 -18.29 2.20
N ARG A 147 19.11 -17.40 2.97
CA ARG A 147 19.10 -17.45 4.43
C ARG A 147 17.70 -17.22 5.00
N TRP A 148 16.95 -16.30 4.41
CA TRP A 148 15.60 -15.98 4.84
C TRP A 148 14.62 -17.14 4.61
N GLU A 149 14.65 -17.76 3.41
CA GLU A 149 13.84 -18.93 3.08
C GLU A 149 14.22 -20.12 3.97
N ARG A 150 15.51 -20.35 4.22
CA ARG A 150 15.98 -21.41 5.13
C ARG A 150 15.44 -21.23 6.55
N ALA A 151 15.45 -20.01 7.08
CA ALA A 151 14.90 -19.72 8.40
C ALA A 151 13.39 -20.04 8.47
N ALA A 152 12.62 -19.69 7.44
CA ALA A 152 11.19 -20.00 7.41
C ALA A 152 10.91 -21.52 7.28
N VAL A 153 11.64 -22.18 6.37
CA VAL A 153 11.47 -23.62 6.08
C VAL A 153 11.78 -24.50 7.29
N ALA A 154 12.60 -24.04 8.24
CA ALA A 154 12.84 -24.74 9.50
C ALA A 154 11.54 -25.07 10.28
N ALA A 155 10.46 -24.28 10.12
CA ALA A 155 9.17 -24.57 10.73
C ALA A 155 8.50 -25.86 10.20
N ARG A 156 8.92 -26.39 9.03
CA ARG A 156 8.41 -27.67 8.52
C ARG A 156 8.70 -28.83 9.49
N ALA A 157 9.80 -28.78 10.23
CA ALA A 157 10.13 -29.77 11.26
C ALA A 157 9.12 -29.79 12.43
N LEU A 158 8.33 -28.73 12.59
CA LEU A 158 7.28 -28.59 13.60
C LEU A 158 5.90 -29.03 13.07
N SER A 159 5.86 -29.67 11.90
CA SER A 159 4.64 -30.02 11.16
C SER A 159 3.79 -28.80 10.75
N VAL A 160 4.44 -27.65 10.54
CA VAL A 160 3.80 -26.43 9.99
C VAL A 160 4.02 -26.42 8.48
N ARG A 161 2.95 -26.21 7.70
CA ARG A 161 3.05 -25.99 6.25
C ARG A 161 3.73 -24.65 5.99
N VAL A 162 4.83 -24.63 5.23
CA VAL A 162 5.58 -23.38 4.97
C VAL A 162 5.54 -23.05 3.49
N VAL A 163 5.09 -21.83 3.16
CA VAL A 163 5.02 -21.30 1.80
C VAL A 163 5.87 -20.03 1.70
N PRO A 164 7.14 -20.13 1.25
CA PRO A 164 7.91 -18.96 0.88
C PRO A 164 7.34 -18.31 -0.38
N VAL A 165 7.17 -17.00 -0.39
CA VAL A 165 6.67 -16.24 -1.54
C VAL A 165 7.74 -15.29 -2.04
N ARG A 166 8.35 -15.56 -3.19
CA ARG A 166 9.37 -14.71 -3.82
C ARG A 166 8.70 -13.52 -4.51
N ILE A 167 8.53 -12.44 -3.77
CA ILE A 167 7.76 -11.27 -4.23
C ILE A 167 8.57 -10.45 -5.23
N GLY A 168 7.93 -10.06 -6.34
CA GLY A 168 8.47 -9.13 -7.32
C GLY A 168 8.37 -7.66 -6.91
N ILE A 169 8.50 -6.75 -7.87
CA ILE A 169 8.22 -5.32 -7.67
C ILE A 169 6.72 -5.11 -7.54
N VAL A 170 6.27 -4.81 -6.32
CA VAL A 170 4.86 -4.56 -6.03
C VAL A 170 4.46 -3.15 -6.45
N LEU A 171 3.40 -3.04 -7.26
CA LEU A 171 2.82 -1.79 -7.73
C LEU A 171 1.56 -1.46 -6.93
N GLY A 172 1.49 -0.23 -6.40
CA GLY A 172 0.33 0.31 -5.71
C GLY A 172 0.51 1.78 -5.34
N LEU A 173 -0.59 2.49 -5.05
CA LEU A 173 -0.57 3.94 -4.82
C LEU A 173 0.03 4.39 -3.48
N ASP A 174 0.20 3.49 -2.53
CA ASP A 174 0.59 3.79 -1.14
C ASP A 174 1.94 3.18 -0.73
N GLY A 175 2.77 2.82 -1.71
CA GLY A 175 4.08 2.27 -1.46
C GLY A 175 4.66 1.55 -2.66
N GLY A 176 5.61 0.67 -2.37
CA GLY A 176 6.34 -0.06 -3.40
C GLY A 176 7.16 0.85 -4.30
N ALA A 177 7.53 0.35 -5.47
CA ALA A 177 8.34 1.11 -6.43
C ALA A 177 7.57 2.28 -7.05
N LEU A 178 6.25 2.12 -7.25
CA LEU A 178 5.42 3.12 -7.92
C LEU A 178 5.37 4.45 -7.16
N LEU A 179 5.33 4.42 -5.83
CA LEU A 179 5.36 5.64 -4.99
C LEU A 179 6.60 6.51 -5.28
N GLY A 180 7.76 5.89 -5.51
CA GLY A 180 8.99 6.61 -5.86
C GLY A 180 9.03 7.11 -7.31
N MET A 181 8.36 6.40 -8.22
CA MET A 181 8.32 6.73 -9.65
C MET A 181 7.35 7.86 -10.00
N LEU A 182 6.22 7.95 -9.28
CA LEU A 182 5.12 8.84 -9.64
C LEU A 182 5.45 10.35 -9.65
N PRO A 183 6.17 10.91 -8.66
CA PRO A 183 6.44 12.35 -8.64
C PRO A 183 7.19 12.82 -9.89
N LEU A 184 8.26 12.12 -10.27
CA LEU A 184 9.06 12.46 -11.46
C LEU A 184 8.28 12.19 -12.76
N SER A 185 7.53 11.08 -12.80
CA SER A 185 6.72 10.71 -13.96
C SER A 185 5.64 11.76 -14.29
N ARG A 186 4.96 12.29 -13.26
CA ARG A 186 3.93 13.33 -13.43
C ARG A 186 4.51 14.67 -13.90
N LEU A 187 5.78 14.92 -13.63
CA LEU A 187 6.53 16.10 -14.08
C LEU A 187 7.24 15.88 -15.43
N ALA A 188 6.95 14.78 -16.14
CA ALA A 188 7.63 14.40 -17.40
C ALA A 188 9.14 14.16 -17.26
N MET A 189 9.64 13.98 -16.03
CA MET A 189 11.05 13.70 -15.70
C MET A 189 11.29 12.21 -15.40
N GLY A 190 10.33 11.35 -15.74
CA GLY A 190 10.52 9.90 -15.69
C GLY A 190 11.30 9.39 -16.90
N GLY A 191 11.60 8.09 -16.88
CA GLY A 191 12.13 7.35 -18.03
C GLY A 191 12.93 6.10 -17.62
N PRO A 192 13.50 5.38 -18.61
CA PRO A 192 14.24 4.16 -18.36
C PRO A 192 15.52 4.43 -17.55
N ILE A 193 15.86 3.46 -16.70
CA ILE A 193 17.04 3.47 -15.84
C ILE A 193 18.13 2.60 -16.46
N GLY A 194 19.35 3.11 -16.55
CA GLY A 194 20.45 2.42 -17.21
C GLY A 194 20.17 2.27 -18.70
N ASP A 195 20.48 1.13 -19.32
CA ASP A 195 20.06 0.88 -20.71
C ASP A 195 18.56 0.58 -20.84
N GLY A 196 17.88 0.22 -19.75
CA GLY A 196 16.46 -0.12 -19.69
C GLY A 196 16.14 -1.56 -20.14
N GLY A 197 17.15 -2.39 -20.40
CA GLY A 197 17.01 -3.78 -20.85
C GLY A 197 16.76 -4.77 -19.72
N GLN A 198 17.08 -4.41 -18.48
CA GLN A 198 16.86 -5.25 -17.30
C GLN A 198 15.37 -5.55 -17.11
N TYR A 199 15.06 -6.81 -16.81
CA TYR A 199 13.70 -7.25 -16.58
C TYR A 199 13.19 -6.86 -15.19
N VAL A 200 11.94 -6.41 -15.17
CA VAL A 200 11.16 -6.09 -13.98
C VAL A 200 10.07 -7.15 -13.86
N SER A 201 10.25 -8.08 -12.93
CA SER A 201 9.18 -8.95 -12.47
C SER A 201 8.32 -8.19 -11.47
N TRP A 202 7.13 -7.79 -11.89
CA TRP A 202 6.23 -6.92 -11.13
C TRP A 202 4.98 -7.68 -10.70
N ILE A 203 4.20 -7.14 -9.76
CA ILE A 203 2.84 -7.64 -9.42
C ILE A 203 1.97 -6.49 -8.93
N HIS A 204 0.69 -6.50 -9.26
CA HIS A 204 -0.27 -5.57 -8.67
C HIS A 204 -0.51 -5.91 -7.19
N LEU A 205 -0.61 -4.91 -6.31
CA LEU A 205 -0.77 -5.14 -4.87
C LEU A 205 -1.99 -6.02 -4.54
N ASP A 206 -3.12 -5.84 -5.24
CA ASP A 206 -4.31 -6.67 -5.02
C ASP A 206 -4.05 -8.14 -5.38
N ASP A 207 -3.36 -8.43 -6.49
CA ASP A 207 -3.04 -9.80 -6.90
C ASP A 207 -2.08 -10.47 -5.90
N LEU A 208 -1.10 -9.72 -5.38
CA LEU A 208 -0.22 -10.23 -4.34
C LEU A 208 -0.99 -10.56 -3.06
N VAL A 209 -1.93 -9.71 -2.65
CA VAL A 209 -2.74 -9.95 -1.46
C VAL A 209 -3.61 -11.20 -1.64
N GLU A 210 -4.26 -11.38 -2.79
CA GLU A 210 -5.03 -12.61 -3.07
C GLU A 210 -4.13 -13.85 -3.14
N LEU A 211 -2.91 -13.74 -3.66
CA LEU A 211 -1.94 -14.84 -3.69
C LEU A 211 -1.53 -15.24 -2.26
N LEU A 212 -1.24 -14.27 -1.39
CA LEU A 212 -0.91 -14.53 0.02
C LEU A 212 -2.08 -15.19 0.76
N LEU A 213 -3.31 -14.77 0.48
CA LEU A 213 -4.52 -15.40 1.05
C LEU A 213 -4.74 -16.81 0.52
N THR A 214 -4.51 -17.03 -0.77
CA THR A 214 -4.60 -18.36 -1.38
C THR A 214 -3.58 -19.29 -0.76
N ALA A 215 -2.32 -18.86 -0.65
CA ALA A 215 -1.26 -19.62 0.02
C ALA A 215 -1.59 -19.95 1.49
N LEU A 216 -2.30 -19.06 2.17
CA LEU A 216 -2.74 -19.26 3.54
C LEU A 216 -3.86 -20.31 3.66
N GLN A 217 -4.77 -20.37 2.69
CA GLN A 217 -6.01 -21.16 2.77
C GLN A 217 -5.97 -22.49 2.00
N ASP A 218 -5.21 -22.55 0.91
CA ASP A 218 -5.17 -23.70 0.01
C ASP A 218 -3.98 -24.62 0.36
N ASP A 219 -4.30 -25.79 0.90
CA ASP A 219 -3.30 -26.76 1.34
C ASP A 219 -2.49 -27.40 0.20
N ARG A 220 -2.87 -27.16 -1.07
CA ARG A 220 -2.08 -27.55 -2.23
C ARG A 220 -0.79 -26.72 -2.37
N TRP A 221 -0.74 -25.54 -1.75
CA TRP A 221 0.43 -24.67 -1.76
C TRP A 221 1.36 -25.10 -0.63
N VAL A 222 2.33 -25.96 -0.97
CA VAL A 222 3.27 -26.55 -0.01
C VAL A 222 4.71 -26.10 -0.19
N ASP A 223 5.05 -25.57 -1.36
CA ASP A 223 6.40 -25.15 -1.74
C ASP A 223 6.48 -23.66 -2.06
N VAL A 224 7.66 -23.21 -2.50
CA VAL A 224 7.90 -21.82 -2.87
C VAL A 224 7.01 -21.41 -4.04
N ALA A 225 6.54 -20.16 -4.00
CA ALA A 225 5.77 -19.54 -5.09
C ALA A 225 6.39 -18.21 -5.48
N ASN A 226 6.46 -17.90 -6.78
CA ASN A 226 6.80 -16.55 -7.23
C ASN A 226 5.57 -15.64 -7.11
N GLY A 227 5.69 -14.57 -6.32
CA GLY A 227 4.70 -13.51 -6.19
C GLY A 227 4.88 -12.47 -7.28
N THR A 228 4.73 -12.85 -8.55
CA THR A 228 4.88 -12.01 -9.74
C THR A 228 3.66 -12.14 -10.65
N ALA A 229 3.39 -11.12 -11.46
CA ALA A 229 2.47 -11.20 -12.59
C ALA A 229 3.06 -12.11 -13.68
N PRO A 230 2.23 -12.75 -14.53
CA PRO A 230 2.68 -13.74 -15.51
C PRO A 230 3.57 -13.19 -16.62
N PHE A 231 3.53 -11.88 -16.89
CA PHE A 231 4.27 -11.25 -17.97
C PHE A 231 5.24 -10.17 -17.44
N PRO A 232 6.48 -10.56 -17.05
CA PRO A 232 7.54 -9.60 -16.76
C PRO A 232 7.84 -8.70 -17.96
N VAL A 233 8.21 -7.45 -17.70
CA VAL A 233 8.52 -6.46 -18.73
C VAL A 233 9.93 -5.92 -18.53
N THR A 234 10.55 -5.38 -19.57
CA THR A 234 11.81 -4.64 -19.40
C THR A 234 11.56 -3.32 -18.70
N ASN A 235 12.59 -2.74 -18.06
CA ASN A 235 12.50 -1.42 -17.45
C ASN A 235 12.07 -0.35 -18.48
N ARG A 236 12.52 -0.46 -19.73
CA ARG A 236 12.08 0.40 -20.84
C ARG A 236 10.58 0.26 -21.12
N ALA A 237 10.07 -0.97 -21.21
CA ALA A 237 8.65 -1.20 -21.42
C ALA A 237 7.82 -0.68 -20.24
N LEU A 238 8.26 -0.90 -19.00
CA LEU A 238 7.62 -0.32 -17.81
C LEU A 238 7.57 1.22 -17.89
N ALA A 239 8.66 1.87 -18.30
CA ALA A 239 8.71 3.32 -18.45
C ALA A 239 7.74 3.81 -19.53
N GLN A 240 7.64 3.11 -20.66
CA GLN A 240 6.69 3.44 -21.75
C GLN A 240 5.23 3.28 -21.31
N GLU A 241 4.91 2.21 -20.59
CA GLU A 241 3.55 1.97 -20.10
C GLU A 241 3.16 2.97 -19.01
N LEU A 242 4.12 3.38 -18.16
CA LEU A 242 3.92 4.45 -17.20
C LEU A 242 3.74 5.80 -17.89
N GLU A 243 4.53 6.09 -18.93
CA GLU A 243 4.39 7.27 -19.79
C GLU A 243 2.97 7.37 -20.36
N ALA A 244 2.45 6.27 -20.91
CA ALA A 244 1.11 6.18 -21.45
C ALA A 244 0.04 6.37 -20.37
N ALA A 245 0.20 5.74 -19.19
CA ALA A 245 -0.77 5.82 -18.11
C ALA A 245 -0.84 7.20 -17.45
N VAL A 246 0.28 7.93 -17.34
CA VAL A 246 0.30 9.31 -16.82
C VAL A 246 0.13 10.38 -17.91
N GLY A 247 0.37 10.01 -19.17
CA GLY A 247 0.15 10.78 -20.42
C GLY A 247 0.97 12.04 -20.43
N ARG A 248 2.22 11.83 -20.03
CA ARG A 248 3.29 12.79 -20.09
C ARG A 248 4.43 12.07 -20.75
N ARG A 249 4.89 12.59 -21.89
CA ARG A 249 6.06 12.04 -22.58
C ARG A 249 7.29 12.11 -21.69
N PHE A 250 8.06 11.04 -21.60
CA PHE A 250 9.28 10.99 -20.80
C PHE A 250 10.48 11.40 -21.66
N TRP A 251 11.25 12.36 -21.17
CA TRP A 251 12.39 12.92 -21.90
C TRP A 251 13.75 12.49 -21.34
N VAL A 252 13.76 11.88 -20.15
CA VAL A 252 14.98 11.68 -19.37
C VAL A 252 15.27 10.20 -19.22
N LYS A 253 16.41 9.75 -19.74
CA LYS A 253 17.00 8.46 -19.39
C LYS A 253 17.91 8.65 -18.18
N VAL A 254 17.73 7.85 -17.13
CA VAL A 254 18.57 7.94 -15.92
C VAL A 254 19.85 7.13 -16.13
N PRO A 255 21.04 7.76 -16.22
CA PRO A 255 22.27 7.02 -16.50
C PRO A 255 22.67 6.09 -15.36
N SER A 256 23.21 4.90 -15.70
CA SER A 256 23.67 3.92 -14.69
C SER A 256 24.69 4.51 -13.72
N LEU A 257 25.54 5.42 -14.18
CA LEU A 257 26.53 6.10 -13.35
C LEU A 257 25.88 6.91 -12.24
N VAL A 258 24.81 7.65 -12.54
CA VAL A 258 24.07 8.46 -11.53
C VAL A 258 23.46 7.55 -10.47
N VAL A 259 22.88 6.42 -10.88
CA VAL A 259 22.29 5.44 -9.95
C VAL A 259 23.36 4.81 -9.05
N ARG A 260 24.50 4.40 -9.63
CA ARG A 260 25.64 3.83 -8.87
C ARG A 260 26.22 4.85 -7.90
N LEU A 261 26.39 6.09 -8.34
CA LEU A 261 26.85 7.17 -7.46
C LEU A 261 25.85 7.43 -6.34
N ALA A 262 24.54 7.42 -6.60
CA ALA A 262 23.54 7.69 -5.56
C ALA A 262 23.40 6.54 -4.54
N LEU A 263 23.41 5.28 -5.02
CA LEU A 263 22.99 4.10 -4.24
C LEU A 263 24.13 3.14 -3.86
N GLY A 264 25.33 3.27 -4.44
CA GLY A 264 26.42 2.32 -4.23
C GLY A 264 26.02 0.91 -4.69
N GLU A 265 26.30 -0.12 -3.89
CA GLU A 265 25.95 -1.51 -4.19
C GLU A 265 24.44 -1.75 -4.34
N ALA A 266 23.61 -0.94 -3.66
CA ALA A 266 22.15 -1.01 -3.76
C ALA A 266 21.63 -0.65 -5.17
N ALA A 267 22.47 -0.05 -6.01
CA ALA A 267 22.15 0.21 -7.41
C ALA A 267 21.85 -1.07 -8.20
N SER A 268 22.39 -2.22 -7.77
CA SER A 268 22.09 -3.54 -8.35
C SER A 268 20.59 -3.82 -8.39
N VAL A 269 19.83 -3.38 -7.38
CA VAL A 269 18.36 -3.54 -7.31
C VAL A 269 17.63 -2.88 -8.48
N LEU A 270 18.19 -1.80 -9.04
CA LEU A 270 17.56 -1.03 -10.13
C LEU A 270 18.21 -1.29 -11.50
N LEU A 271 19.49 -1.69 -11.51
CA LEU A 271 20.29 -1.87 -12.73
C LEU A 271 20.37 -3.32 -13.20
N GLN A 272 20.02 -4.28 -12.35
CA GLN A 272 19.91 -5.70 -12.69
C GLN A 272 18.44 -6.12 -12.66
N GLY A 273 18.13 -7.30 -13.21
CA GLY A 273 16.75 -7.74 -13.33
C GLY A 273 16.57 -9.23 -13.27
N GLN A 274 15.32 -9.62 -12.99
CA GLN A 274 14.88 -11.00 -13.04
C GLN A 274 13.71 -11.08 -13.98
N ARG A 275 13.73 -12.09 -14.86
CA ARG A 275 12.56 -12.48 -15.66
C ARG A 275 11.87 -13.67 -14.99
N ALA A 276 11.38 -13.44 -13.78
CA ALA A 276 10.74 -14.44 -12.94
C ALA A 276 9.25 -14.61 -13.29
N THR A 277 8.85 -15.85 -13.60
CA THR A 277 7.45 -16.20 -13.91
C THR A 277 6.80 -16.97 -12.75
N PRO A 278 5.48 -16.79 -12.52
CA PRO A 278 4.76 -17.45 -11.44
C PRO A 278 4.34 -18.87 -11.82
N ARG A 279 5.28 -19.81 -11.99
CA ARG A 279 4.96 -21.16 -12.48
C ARG A 279 4.07 -21.90 -11.49
N GLU A 280 4.30 -21.78 -10.19
CA GLU A 280 3.49 -22.47 -9.18
C GLU A 280 2.06 -21.89 -9.11
N PRO A 281 1.85 -20.55 -8.99
CA PRO A 281 0.52 -19.98 -9.10
C PRO A 281 -0.23 -20.38 -10.37
N LEU A 282 0.44 -20.41 -11.53
CA LEU A 282 -0.17 -20.81 -12.80
C LEU A 282 -0.56 -22.30 -12.81
N ARG A 283 0.29 -23.19 -12.27
CA ARG A 283 -0.04 -24.62 -12.12
C ARG A 283 -1.25 -24.84 -11.23
N GLN A 284 -1.40 -24.02 -10.18
CA GLN A 284 -2.55 -24.05 -9.27
C GLN A 284 -3.79 -23.33 -9.83
N ARG A 285 -3.73 -22.82 -11.07
CA ARG A 285 -4.79 -22.07 -11.75
C ARG A 285 -5.20 -20.78 -11.01
N PHE A 286 -4.25 -20.14 -10.34
CA PHE A 286 -4.47 -18.83 -9.74
C PHE A 286 -4.86 -17.81 -10.80
N VAL A 287 -5.92 -17.04 -10.52
CA VAL A 287 -6.46 -16.04 -11.46
C VAL A 287 -5.90 -14.68 -11.09
N PHE A 288 -5.02 -14.15 -11.94
CA PHE A 288 -4.54 -12.78 -11.85
C PHE A 288 -5.61 -11.82 -12.35
N ARG A 289 -5.96 -10.82 -11.55
CA ARG A 289 -6.82 -9.71 -11.95
C ARG A 289 -6.12 -8.76 -12.91
N PHE A 290 -4.81 -8.56 -12.73
CA PHE A 290 -4.00 -7.69 -13.56
C PHE A 290 -2.79 -8.44 -14.14
N PRO A 291 -3.01 -9.34 -15.11
CA PRO A 291 -1.92 -10.10 -15.72
C PRO A 291 -0.95 -9.22 -16.53
N ARG A 292 -1.42 -8.09 -17.09
CA ARG A 292 -0.60 -7.20 -17.94
C ARG A 292 -0.34 -5.84 -17.30
N ILE A 293 0.84 -5.29 -17.57
CA ILE A 293 1.32 -4.06 -16.91
C ILE A 293 0.44 -2.84 -17.23
N HIS A 294 -0.07 -2.74 -18.46
CA HIS A 294 -0.94 -1.63 -18.87
C HIS A 294 -2.28 -1.66 -18.11
N GLU A 295 -2.83 -2.85 -17.83
CA GLU A 295 -4.06 -3.01 -17.04
C GLU A 295 -3.82 -2.55 -15.60
N ALA A 296 -2.69 -2.96 -15.00
CA ALA A 296 -2.30 -2.56 -13.65
C ALA A 296 -2.05 -1.04 -13.53
N LEU A 297 -1.33 -0.44 -14.48
CA LEU A 297 -1.05 0.99 -14.47
C LEU A 297 -2.29 1.82 -14.80
N ALA A 298 -3.21 1.33 -15.63
CA ALA A 298 -4.49 1.98 -15.88
C ALA A 298 -5.35 2.05 -14.60
N ASP A 299 -5.44 0.95 -13.81
CA ASP A 299 -6.19 0.96 -12.53
C ASP A 299 -5.57 1.91 -11.50
N LEU A 300 -4.24 1.91 -11.41
CA LEU A 300 -3.51 2.69 -10.42
C LEU A 300 -3.46 4.19 -10.77
N VAL A 301 -3.07 4.54 -12.00
CA VAL A 301 -2.67 5.92 -12.34
C VAL A 301 -3.20 6.44 -13.67
N GLY A 302 -4.01 5.67 -14.40
CA GLY A 302 -4.54 6.04 -15.72
C GLY A 302 -5.29 7.39 -15.75
N HIS A 303 -5.31 8.07 -16.90
CA HIS A 303 -6.02 9.35 -17.11
C HIS A 303 -7.51 9.31 -16.81
N GLY A 304 -8.12 8.12 -16.91
CA GLY A 304 -9.48 7.85 -16.50
C GLY A 304 -9.64 7.69 -14.99
N SER A 305 -8.71 8.20 -14.18
CA SER A 305 -8.81 8.23 -12.72
C SER A 305 -10.23 8.68 -12.33
N THR A 306 -10.87 7.89 -11.48
CA THR A 306 -12.18 8.22 -10.89
C THR A 306 -12.16 9.54 -10.11
N VAL A 307 -10.96 10.11 -9.91
CA VAL A 307 -10.71 11.40 -9.29
C VAL A 307 -10.60 12.48 -10.37
N LYS A 308 -11.69 13.23 -10.57
CA LYS A 308 -11.73 14.40 -11.44
C LYS A 308 -11.29 15.63 -10.64
N ILE A 309 -10.44 16.48 -11.22
CA ILE A 309 -10.01 17.74 -10.61
C ILE A 309 -10.17 18.84 -11.66
N GLU A 310 -11.00 19.82 -11.35
CA GLU A 310 -11.40 20.88 -12.29
C GLU A 310 -11.25 22.27 -11.63
N PRO A 311 -10.91 23.32 -12.39
CA PRO A 311 -11.00 24.69 -11.91
C PRO A 311 -12.43 25.07 -11.56
N VAL A 312 -12.63 25.87 -10.50
CA VAL A 312 -13.96 26.43 -10.16
C VAL A 312 -13.86 27.94 -10.03
N PRO A 313 -14.50 28.72 -10.94
CA PRO A 313 -14.50 30.17 -10.89
C PRO A 313 -15.52 30.69 -9.87
N GLY A 314 -15.11 30.83 -8.62
CA GLY A 314 -15.98 31.32 -7.54
C GLY A 314 -17.08 30.31 -7.19
N VAL A 315 -17.50 30.28 -5.92
CA VAL A 315 -18.58 29.37 -5.50
C VAL A 315 -19.74 30.19 -4.98
N SER A 316 -20.88 30.13 -5.67
CA SER A 316 -22.18 30.54 -5.11
C SER A 316 -22.64 29.47 -4.12
N SER A 317 -22.01 29.41 -2.95
CA SER A 317 -22.36 28.49 -1.86
C SER A 317 -23.04 29.21 -0.72
N GLY A 318 -23.97 28.50 -0.06
CA GLY A 318 -24.54 28.90 1.23
C GLY A 318 -23.53 28.95 2.37
N SER A 319 -22.38 28.25 2.26
CA SER A 319 -21.33 28.25 3.28
C SER A 319 -20.58 29.59 3.34
N THR A 320 -20.48 30.14 4.56
CA THR A 320 -19.68 31.33 4.86
C THR A 320 -18.18 31.09 4.64
N TYR A 321 -17.72 29.86 4.87
CA TYR A 321 -16.33 29.45 4.68
C TYR A 321 -15.91 29.58 3.21
N LEU A 322 -16.70 28.99 2.30
CA LEU A 322 -16.39 29.00 0.87
C LEU A 322 -16.39 30.42 0.29
N ARG A 323 -17.31 31.29 0.74
CA ARG A 323 -17.33 32.71 0.35
C ARG A 323 -16.07 33.46 0.80
N ARG A 324 -15.60 33.17 2.02
CA ARG A 324 -14.40 33.80 2.59
C ARG A 324 -13.11 33.35 1.90
N TRP A 325 -12.94 32.05 1.66
CA TRP A 325 -11.65 31.47 1.25
C TRP A 325 -11.49 31.25 -0.25
N GLN A 326 -12.60 31.31 -1.01
CA GLN A 326 -12.67 31.23 -2.47
C GLN A 326 -11.79 30.09 -3.04
N PRO A 327 -12.31 28.84 -3.11
CA PRO A 327 -11.56 27.74 -3.68
C PRO A 327 -11.24 28.01 -5.15
N THR A 328 -10.15 27.42 -5.64
CA THR A 328 -9.74 27.55 -7.05
C THR A 328 -10.03 26.28 -7.84
N HIS A 329 -10.17 25.14 -7.16
CA HIS A 329 -10.40 23.84 -7.78
C HIS A 329 -11.45 23.06 -7.00
N ARG A 330 -12.08 22.11 -7.69
CA ARG A 330 -12.92 21.07 -7.11
C ARG A 330 -12.42 19.71 -7.54
N LEU A 331 -12.20 18.84 -6.56
CA LEU A 331 -12.02 17.41 -6.75
C LEU A 331 -13.37 16.72 -6.60
N THR A 332 -13.65 15.74 -7.45
CA THR A 332 -14.82 14.86 -7.31
C THR A 332 -14.40 13.42 -7.52
N GLN A 333 -14.81 12.55 -6.61
CA GLN A 333 -14.65 11.11 -6.74
C GLN A 333 -15.96 10.41 -6.38
N ARG A 334 -16.37 9.46 -7.23
CA ARG A 334 -17.49 8.55 -6.96
C ARG A 334 -16.96 7.13 -6.81
N THR A 335 -17.48 6.41 -5.82
CA THR A 335 -17.13 5.02 -5.55
C THR A 335 -18.40 4.25 -5.23
N LEU A 336 -18.69 3.21 -6.01
CA LEU A 336 -19.81 2.31 -5.73
C LEU A 336 -19.34 1.18 -4.79
N VAL A 337 -19.72 1.26 -3.53
CA VAL A 337 -19.29 0.35 -2.47
C VAL A 337 -20.25 -0.83 -2.37
N GLU A 338 -19.73 -2.06 -2.31
CA GLU A 338 -20.51 -3.29 -2.19
C GLU A 338 -20.95 -3.58 -0.74
N ALA A 339 -21.52 -2.56 -0.08
CA ALA A 339 -22.09 -2.68 1.25
C ALA A 339 -23.29 -1.74 1.45
N PRO A 340 -24.22 -2.06 2.37
CA PRO A 340 -25.38 -1.21 2.68
C PRO A 340 -25.00 0.15 3.26
N LEU A 341 -25.87 1.14 3.07
CA LEU A 341 -25.65 2.54 3.48
C LEU A 341 -25.19 2.67 4.92
N GLU A 342 -25.89 2.03 5.86
CA GLU A 342 -25.56 2.10 7.28
C GLU A 342 -24.16 1.57 7.61
N THR A 343 -23.74 0.50 6.92
CA THR A 343 -22.40 -0.08 7.12
C THR A 343 -21.32 0.87 6.62
N VAL A 344 -21.54 1.47 5.44
CA VAL A 344 -20.59 2.39 4.84
C VAL A 344 -20.53 3.69 5.63
N PHE A 345 -21.67 4.31 5.95
CA PHE A 345 -21.73 5.55 6.71
C PHE A 345 -21.12 5.38 8.11
N SER A 346 -21.47 4.30 8.84
CA SER A 346 -20.91 4.04 10.18
C SER A 346 -19.39 3.86 10.17
N PHE A 347 -18.80 3.39 9.06
CA PHE A 347 -17.35 3.33 8.90
C PHE A 347 -16.75 4.73 8.79
N PHE A 348 -17.32 5.62 7.99
CA PHE A 348 -16.80 6.98 7.78
C PHE A 348 -17.16 7.96 8.89
N SER A 349 -18.18 7.67 9.70
CA SER A 349 -18.56 8.46 10.89
C SER A 349 -17.63 8.27 12.08
N ARG A 350 -16.61 7.41 11.96
CA ARG A 350 -15.69 7.03 13.03
C ARG A 350 -14.30 7.59 12.73
N PRO A 351 -13.85 8.63 13.45
CA PRO A 351 -12.56 9.26 13.21
C PRO A 351 -11.38 8.27 13.23
N GLU A 352 -11.45 7.26 14.09
CA GLU A 352 -10.44 6.21 14.22
C GLU A 352 -10.25 5.35 12.96
N ASN A 353 -11.21 5.36 12.03
CA ASN A 353 -11.11 4.67 10.75
C ASN A 353 -10.38 5.50 9.68
N LEU A 354 -10.12 6.79 9.92
CA LEU A 354 -9.50 7.66 8.92
C LEU A 354 -8.13 7.12 8.47
N GLY A 355 -7.31 6.64 9.42
CA GLY A 355 -6.01 6.04 9.13
C GLY A 355 -6.06 4.77 8.26
N LEU A 356 -7.22 4.10 8.14
CA LEU A 356 -7.41 2.94 7.26
C LEU A 356 -7.52 3.32 5.79
N VAL A 357 -8.01 4.52 5.51
CA VAL A 357 -8.26 5.03 4.14
C VAL A 357 -7.31 6.15 3.75
N THR A 358 -6.36 6.49 4.62
CA THR A 358 -5.29 7.45 4.35
C THR A 358 -3.99 6.72 3.99
N PRO A 359 -3.29 7.15 2.92
CA PRO A 359 -2.00 6.57 2.58
C PRO A 359 -0.99 6.62 3.74
N GLY A 360 -0.27 5.53 3.98
CA GLY A 360 0.72 5.42 5.06
C GLY A 360 1.92 6.36 4.91
N TRP A 361 2.21 6.90 3.72
CA TRP A 361 3.27 7.90 3.53
C TRP A 361 2.89 9.30 4.03
N LEU A 362 1.59 9.60 4.20
CA LEU A 362 1.14 10.81 4.89
C LEU A 362 1.35 10.72 6.41
N ASP A 363 1.61 9.53 6.96
CA ASP A 363 1.83 9.31 8.39
C ASP A 363 0.83 10.07 9.28
N LEU A 364 -0.44 10.02 8.88
CA LEU A 364 -1.54 10.67 9.58
C LEU A 364 -1.56 10.20 11.04
N GLU A 365 -1.69 11.12 11.96
CA GLU A 365 -1.85 10.90 13.40
C GLU A 365 -3.01 11.76 13.89
N ILE A 366 -3.96 11.15 14.60
CA ILE A 366 -5.07 11.87 15.24
C ILE A 366 -4.62 12.24 16.64
N LEU A 367 -4.51 13.53 16.91
CA LEU A 367 -4.01 14.07 18.17
C LEU A 367 -5.10 14.06 19.25
N GLU A 368 -4.69 14.12 20.51
CA GLU A 368 -5.59 14.21 21.66
C GLU A 368 -6.04 15.67 21.89
N PRO A 369 -7.27 15.92 22.36
CA PRO A 369 -8.31 14.93 22.68
C PRO A 369 -9.01 14.38 21.43
N ARG A 370 -9.23 13.07 21.39
CA ARG A 370 -10.00 12.43 20.31
C ARG A 370 -11.51 12.51 20.60
N PRO A 371 -12.32 13.17 19.75
CA PRO A 371 -13.76 13.22 19.98
C PRO A 371 -14.37 11.82 19.81
N GLU A 372 -15.27 11.46 20.73
CA GLU A 372 -15.95 10.15 20.73
C GLU A 372 -17.01 10.05 19.63
N THR A 373 -17.64 11.18 19.30
CA THR A 373 -18.72 11.26 18.30
C THR A 373 -18.49 12.42 17.33
N MET A 374 -18.91 12.22 16.09
CA MET A 374 -18.98 13.28 15.07
C MET A 374 -20.35 13.95 15.12
N GLU A 375 -20.35 15.28 15.25
CA GLU A 375 -21.52 16.15 15.16
C GLU A 375 -21.13 17.53 14.60
N THR A 376 -22.12 18.37 14.31
CA THR A 376 -21.84 19.74 13.86
C THR A 376 -21.03 20.50 14.90
N GLY A 377 -19.88 21.03 14.49
CA GLY A 377 -18.96 21.76 15.37
C GLY A 377 -17.81 20.92 15.92
N THR A 378 -17.84 19.59 15.80
CA THR A 378 -16.73 18.72 16.22
C THR A 378 -15.42 19.16 15.57
N LEU A 379 -14.38 19.30 16.40
CA LEU A 379 -13.03 19.65 15.97
C LEU A 379 -12.15 18.40 15.89
N PHE A 380 -11.32 18.35 14.87
CA PHE A 380 -10.29 17.34 14.74
C PHE A 380 -8.93 17.99 14.58
N ASP A 381 -7.97 17.56 15.39
CA ASP A 381 -6.57 17.94 15.26
C ASP A 381 -5.75 16.75 14.75
N TYR A 382 -5.08 16.95 13.63
CA TYR A 382 -4.28 15.96 12.96
C TYR A 382 -2.83 16.42 12.82
N ARG A 383 -1.93 15.45 12.77
CA ARG A 383 -0.60 15.63 12.21
C ARG A 383 -0.47 14.79 10.95
N ILE A 384 -0.05 15.40 9.85
CA ILE A 384 0.29 14.69 8.62
C ILE A 384 1.72 15.03 8.20
N ARG A 385 2.28 14.25 7.28
CA ARG A 385 3.57 14.49 6.66
C ARG A 385 3.37 14.85 5.19
N VAL A 386 3.78 16.04 4.81
CA VAL A 386 3.82 16.49 3.41
C VAL A 386 5.29 16.48 2.97
N GLY A 387 5.68 15.42 2.24
CA GLY A 387 7.08 15.18 1.92
C GLY A 387 7.90 14.84 3.17
N PRO A 388 8.97 15.57 3.51
CA PRO A 388 9.70 15.38 4.77
C PRO A 388 9.15 16.20 5.95
N VAL A 389 8.19 17.12 5.70
CA VAL A 389 7.76 18.12 6.69
C VAL A 389 6.50 17.66 7.43
N PRO A 390 6.51 17.58 8.77
CA PRO A 390 5.29 17.39 9.55
C PRO A 390 4.46 18.69 9.56
N VAL A 391 3.15 18.57 9.36
CA VAL A 391 2.20 19.67 9.29
C VAL A 391 1.01 19.36 10.19
N GLY A 392 0.68 20.28 11.10
CA GLY A 392 -0.55 20.24 11.88
C GLY A 392 -1.75 20.64 11.02
N TRP A 393 -2.88 19.98 11.20
CA TRP A 393 -4.09 20.22 10.42
C TRP A 393 -5.32 20.11 11.32
N ILE A 394 -5.99 21.25 11.53
CA ILE A 394 -7.22 21.35 12.30
C ILE A 394 -8.40 21.46 11.35
N THR A 395 -9.40 20.59 11.50
CA THR A 395 -10.66 20.62 10.75
C THR A 395 -11.86 20.72 11.68
N ARG A 396 -12.99 21.16 11.13
CA ARG A 396 -14.27 21.27 11.83
C ARG A 396 -15.40 20.70 10.97
N ILE A 397 -16.31 19.97 11.59
CA ILE A 397 -17.56 19.55 10.96
C ILE A 397 -18.51 20.75 10.85
N GLU A 398 -18.84 21.14 9.63
CA GLU A 398 -19.82 22.19 9.35
C GLU A 398 -21.25 21.65 9.36
N GLU A 399 -21.43 20.47 8.78
CA GLU A 399 -22.73 19.86 8.56
C GLU A 399 -22.66 18.38 8.90
N TRP A 400 -23.63 17.91 9.68
CA TRP A 400 -23.78 16.51 10.09
C TRP A 400 -25.21 16.05 9.84
N ARG A 401 -25.42 15.16 8.86
CA ARG A 401 -26.74 14.60 8.47
C ARG A 401 -26.63 13.09 8.23
N PRO A 402 -26.52 12.29 9.31
CA PRO A 402 -26.47 10.85 9.17
C PRO A 402 -27.79 10.27 8.62
N PRO A 403 -27.75 9.18 7.82
CA PRO A 403 -26.57 8.50 7.27
C PRO A 403 -26.16 9.03 5.88
N GLU A 404 -26.64 10.20 5.46
CA GLU A 404 -26.58 10.63 4.07
C GLU A 404 -25.38 11.53 3.76
N ARG A 405 -24.96 12.36 4.72
CA ARG A 405 -24.00 13.44 4.44
C ARG A 405 -23.28 13.95 5.68
N PHE A 406 -22.02 14.33 5.49
CA PHE A 406 -21.35 15.27 6.38
C PHE A 406 -20.33 16.12 5.62
N VAL A 407 -20.01 17.28 6.19
CA VAL A 407 -19.08 18.25 5.60
C VAL A 407 -18.08 18.68 6.65
N ASP A 408 -16.80 18.65 6.30
CA ASP A 408 -15.73 19.25 7.08
C ASP A 408 -15.01 20.35 6.31
N TYR A 409 -14.38 21.27 7.03
CA TYR A 409 -13.42 22.18 6.45
C TYR A 409 -12.24 22.44 7.36
N GLN A 410 -11.14 22.87 6.75
CA GLN A 410 -9.94 23.23 7.45
C GLN A 410 -10.07 24.59 8.15
N ILE A 411 -9.75 24.63 9.45
CA ILE A 411 -9.48 25.86 10.21
C ILE A 411 -8.04 26.30 10.00
N SER A 412 -7.08 25.37 10.11
CA SER A 412 -5.64 25.60 9.92
C SER A 412 -5.01 24.35 9.31
N GLY A 413 -4.06 24.49 8.37
CA GLY A 413 -3.47 23.34 7.71
C GLY A 413 -2.74 23.69 6.41
N PRO A 414 -2.40 22.69 5.57
CA PRO A 414 -1.53 22.88 4.41
C PRO A 414 -2.18 23.62 3.24
N TYR A 415 -3.51 23.81 3.25
CA TYR A 415 -4.24 24.48 2.18
C TYR A 415 -4.60 25.92 2.56
N ARG A 416 -4.85 26.76 1.55
CA ARG A 416 -5.51 28.06 1.75
C ARG A 416 -7.02 27.88 1.96
N CYS A 417 -7.60 26.89 1.29
CA CYS A 417 -8.99 26.51 1.39
C CYS A 417 -9.06 24.98 1.31
N TRP A 418 -9.77 24.35 2.23
CA TRP A 418 -10.13 22.94 2.16
C TRP A 418 -11.51 22.76 2.75
N TYR A 419 -12.44 22.30 1.93
CA TYR A 419 -13.82 22.06 2.27
C TYR A 419 -14.24 20.75 1.59
N HIS A 420 -14.54 19.74 2.39
CA HIS A 420 -14.76 18.37 1.94
C HIS A 420 -16.18 17.95 2.29
N GLU A 421 -16.96 17.66 1.25
CA GLU A 421 -18.28 17.08 1.36
C GLU A 421 -18.22 15.57 1.13
N HIS A 422 -18.82 14.83 2.05
CA HIS A 422 -19.04 13.39 1.94
C HIS A 422 -20.53 13.15 1.74
N LEU A 423 -20.90 12.53 0.63
CA LEU A 423 -22.28 12.14 0.33
C LEU A 423 -22.38 10.62 0.18
N PHE A 424 -23.46 10.06 0.69
CA PHE A 424 -23.77 8.64 0.65
C PHE A 424 -25.20 8.43 0.18
N VAL A 425 -25.39 7.61 -0.85
CA VAL A 425 -26.69 7.33 -1.45
C VAL A 425 -26.90 5.81 -1.49
N ALA A 426 -28.01 5.34 -0.91
CA ALA A 426 -28.39 3.94 -0.98
C ALA A 426 -28.79 3.56 -2.41
N LEU A 427 -28.21 2.48 -2.93
CA LEU A 427 -28.55 1.84 -4.20
C LEU A 427 -28.83 0.35 -3.96
N GLY A 428 -29.98 0.05 -3.35
CA GLY A 428 -30.32 -1.30 -2.91
C GLY A 428 -29.37 -1.79 -1.81
N SER A 429 -28.65 -2.88 -2.07
CA SER A 429 -27.65 -3.43 -1.14
C SER A 429 -26.27 -2.78 -1.25
N ARG A 430 -26.12 -1.76 -2.10
CA ARG A 430 -24.88 -1.03 -2.37
C ARG A 430 -25.01 0.43 -1.94
N THR A 431 -23.88 1.11 -1.82
CA THR A 431 -23.82 2.53 -1.49
C THR A 431 -23.00 3.27 -2.53
N LEU A 432 -23.58 4.28 -3.16
CA LEU A 432 -22.81 5.26 -3.92
C LEU A 432 -22.24 6.27 -2.93
N MET A 433 -20.91 6.31 -2.84
CA MET A 433 -20.18 7.29 -2.05
C MET A 433 -19.59 8.34 -2.99
N GLU A 434 -19.83 9.61 -2.70
CA GLU A 434 -19.26 10.74 -3.44
C GLU A 434 -18.49 11.67 -2.51
N ASP A 435 -17.20 11.86 -2.81
CA ASP A 435 -16.33 12.83 -2.16
C ASP A 435 -16.20 14.06 -3.07
N ARG A 436 -16.55 15.24 -2.57
CA ARG A 436 -16.31 16.54 -3.24
C ARG A 436 -15.40 17.40 -2.39
N VAL A 437 -14.23 17.76 -2.91
CA VAL A 437 -13.30 18.65 -2.19
C VAL A 437 -13.13 19.94 -2.95
N HIS A 438 -13.61 21.03 -2.35
CA HIS A 438 -13.29 22.38 -2.76
C HIS A 438 -11.99 22.83 -2.10
N TYR A 439 -10.96 23.12 -2.89
CA TYR A 439 -9.66 23.49 -2.34
C TYR A 439 -8.96 24.62 -3.07
N ALA A 440 -8.02 25.27 -2.37
CA ALA A 440 -7.05 26.20 -2.93
C ALA A 440 -5.69 26.01 -2.26
N VAL A 441 -4.63 26.06 -3.05
CA VAL A 441 -3.25 25.95 -2.56
C VAL A 441 -2.70 27.30 -2.07
N PRO A 442 -1.78 27.33 -1.09
CA PRO A 442 -1.10 28.56 -0.68
C PRO A 442 -0.31 29.19 -1.85
N VAL A 443 -0.18 30.52 -1.85
CA VAL A 443 0.52 31.27 -2.92
C VAL A 443 1.96 31.57 -2.48
N GLY A 444 2.99 30.87 -3.00
CA GLY A 444 4.40 31.19 -2.69
C GLY A 444 5.53 30.34 -3.35
N LEU A 445 6.56 31.06 -3.82
CA LEU A 445 7.93 30.77 -4.36
C LEU A 445 8.19 29.83 -5.56
N VAL A 446 7.32 28.90 -5.91
CA VAL A 446 7.46 28.13 -7.16
C VAL A 446 6.13 28.18 -7.91
N GLY A 447 6.19 28.60 -9.18
CA GLY A 447 5.05 29.11 -9.96
C GLY A 447 3.72 28.37 -9.72
N LYS A 448 2.63 29.15 -9.52
CA LYS A 448 1.27 28.69 -9.19
C LYS A 448 0.84 27.43 -9.98
N ALA A 449 1.22 27.34 -11.26
CA ALA A 449 0.92 26.20 -12.12
C ALA A 449 1.67 24.91 -11.73
N MET A 450 2.96 24.98 -11.39
CA MET A 450 3.74 23.80 -10.99
C MET A 450 3.29 23.24 -9.63
N ASN A 451 2.98 24.13 -8.68
CA ASN A 451 2.42 23.72 -7.39
C ASN A 451 1.02 23.07 -7.57
N ALA A 452 0.17 23.65 -8.43
CA ALA A 452 -1.14 23.09 -8.72
C ALA A 452 -1.09 21.70 -9.36
N VAL A 453 -0.18 21.46 -10.31
CA VAL A 453 -0.02 20.12 -10.94
C VAL A 453 0.48 19.09 -9.94
N ALA A 454 1.46 19.44 -9.11
CA ALA A 454 2.00 18.55 -8.08
C ALA A 454 0.94 18.19 -7.03
N VAL A 455 0.21 19.19 -6.51
CA VAL A 455 -0.87 18.99 -5.53
C VAL A 455 -2.02 18.17 -6.15
N ALA A 456 -2.44 18.47 -7.38
CA ALA A 456 -3.47 17.67 -8.06
C ALA A 456 -3.03 16.21 -8.23
N GLY A 457 -1.76 15.96 -8.58
CA GLY A 457 -1.20 14.61 -8.66
C GLY A 457 -1.21 13.88 -7.30
N MET A 458 -0.83 14.58 -6.24
CA MET A 458 -0.87 14.07 -4.87
C MET A 458 -2.30 13.74 -4.43
N LEU A 459 -3.27 14.64 -4.69
CA LEU A 459 -4.67 14.42 -4.36
C LEU A 459 -5.24 13.22 -5.11
N ARG A 460 -4.99 13.08 -6.42
CA ARG A 460 -5.39 11.87 -7.17
C ARG A 460 -4.83 10.59 -6.56
N GLN A 461 -3.62 10.63 -6.03
CA GLN A 461 -3.01 9.48 -5.37
C GLN A 461 -3.65 9.18 -4.01
N ILE A 462 -3.94 10.19 -3.19
CA ILE A 462 -4.60 10.03 -1.89
C ILE A 462 -6.00 9.43 -2.08
N PHE A 463 -6.78 10.02 -2.99
CA PHE A 463 -8.16 9.63 -3.27
C PHE A 463 -8.25 8.29 -4.04
N GLY A 464 -7.28 8.02 -4.92
CA GLY A 464 -7.09 6.71 -5.53
C GLY A 464 -6.76 5.62 -4.50
N TYR A 465 -5.87 5.88 -3.55
CA TYR A 465 -5.61 4.94 -2.46
C TYR A 465 -6.87 4.71 -1.61
N ARG A 466 -7.60 5.77 -1.24
CA ARG A 466 -8.85 5.68 -0.49
C ARG A 466 -9.83 4.73 -1.19
N ARG A 467 -9.99 4.85 -2.51
CA ARG A 467 -10.79 3.92 -3.33
C ARG A 467 -10.31 2.48 -3.19
N ASP A 468 -9.01 2.24 -3.32
CA ASP A 468 -8.43 0.88 -3.29
C ASP A 468 -8.56 0.26 -1.88
N ALA A 469 -8.39 1.05 -0.82
CA ALA A 469 -8.62 0.63 0.56
C ALA A 469 -10.10 0.24 0.78
N ILE A 470 -11.04 1.06 0.32
CA ILE A 470 -12.49 0.77 0.36
C ILE A 470 -12.78 -0.53 -0.40
N ARG A 471 -12.22 -0.70 -1.60
CA ARG A 471 -12.34 -1.93 -2.41
C ARG A 471 -11.88 -3.17 -1.65
N ARG A 472 -10.77 -3.09 -0.91
CA ARG A 472 -10.27 -4.24 -0.12
C ARG A 472 -11.13 -4.56 1.10
N MET A 473 -11.71 -3.55 1.74
CA MET A 473 -12.51 -3.70 2.95
C MET A 473 -13.97 -4.09 2.67
N PHE A 474 -14.56 -3.55 1.61
CA PHE A 474 -15.99 -3.70 1.34
C PHE A 474 -16.31 -4.35 -0.01
N GLY A 475 -15.38 -4.33 -0.96
CA GLY A 475 -15.69 -4.59 -2.37
C GLY A 475 -16.16 -3.32 -3.08
N VAL A 476 -15.86 -3.20 -4.37
CA VAL A 476 -16.27 -2.07 -5.23
C VAL A 476 -16.65 -2.60 -6.60
N ALA A 477 -17.76 -2.08 -7.14
CA ALA A 477 -18.24 -2.35 -8.49
C ALA A 477 -17.99 -1.13 -9.40
N PRO A 478 -17.99 -1.31 -10.74
CA PRO A 478 -17.99 -0.18 -11.68
C PRO A 478 -19.19 0.74 -11.44
N ASP A 479 -19.00 2.05 -11.53
CA ASP A 479 -20.10 3.01 -11.45
C ASP A 479 -21.01 2.83 -12.69
N PRO A 480 -22.31 2.56 -12.54
CA PRO A 480 -23.23 2.37 -13.66
C PRO A 480 -23.29 3.56 -14.63
N GLU A 481 -22.94 4.78 -14.17
CA GLU A 481 -22.91 5.97 -15.02
C GLU A 481 -21.59 6.17 -15.80
N THR A 482 -20.61 5.26 -15.65
CA THR A 482 -19.31 5.32 -16.36
C THR A 482 -19.19 4.33 -17.53
N ARG A 483 -20.31 3.77 -18.02
CA ARG A 483 -20.36 2.92 -19.22
C ARG A 483 -20.83 3.66 -20.46
#